data_AF-A0A399YTA6-F1
#
_entry.id   AF-A0A399YTA6-F1
#
_cell.length_a   1.000
_cell.length_b   1.000
_cell.length_c   1.000
_cell.angle_alpha   90.00
_cell.angle_beta   90.00
_cell.angle_gamma   90.00
#
_symmetry.space_group_name_H-M   'P 1'
#
loop_
_entity.id
_entity.type
_entity.pdbx_description
1 polymer ?
#
loop_
_entity_poly.entity_id
_entity_poly.type
_entity_poly.pdbx_seq_one_letter_code
_entity_poly.pdbx_strand_id
1 'polypeptide(L)'
;MRQIPPLVARKKKIYNDAVDEPQLPPSNPPEPKSAIHISGGDVRAARDLVAGDVNVAGDSISGQTVSVQRGFSAKEVQRLVLIVGGLVFATAACFFLFGAVSALTVVNVLQRPLIGGSDPRDAEAMARKINTLKGLPPGQQFRVAFTEDEISSYVRFLAGPRIGISEGKARLMEETGLLALGGNASQFGGLPFAAEVQVTTTEQPLQVRRAWLKVLPSPAGSSFGYIPITPLLQYLNAQVTALMAPNVQFTQIFQSGGGEGPPPEIGNNLLLVGFAK
;
A
#
# COMPACT_ATOMS: atom_id res chain seq x y z
N MET A 1 -6.50 -8.29 -56.20
CA MET A 1 -5.71 -8.98 -55.15
C MET A 1 -4.48 -8.14 -54.85
N ARG A 2 -4.39 -7.51 -53.67
CA ARG A 2 -3.25 -6.67 -53.28
C ARG A 2 -2.31 -7.48 -52.40
N GLN A 3 -1.07 -7.67 -52.86
CA GLN A 3 0.00 -8.33 -52.11
C GLN A 3 0.40 -7.46 -50.91
N ILE A 4 0.42 -8.07 -49.72
CA ILE A 4 0.86 -7.45 -48.48
C ILE A 4 2.38 -7.68 -48.37
N PRO A 5 3.20 -6.64 -48.15
CA PRO A 5 4.65 -6.80 -48.04
C PRO A 5 5.06 -7.47 -46.71
N PRO A 6 6.19 -8.22 -46.70
CA PRO A 6 6.62 -8.98 -45.53
C PRO A 6 7.15 -8.09 -44.40
N LEU A 7 6.79 -8.46 -43.17
CA LEU A 7 7.22 -7.83 -41.92
C LEU A 7 8.72 -8.08 -41.68
N VAL A 8 9.51 -7.00 -41.77
CA VAL A 8 10.94 -7.01 -41.41
C VAL A 8 11.08 -6.91 -39.88
N ALA A 9 11.59 -7.97 -39.26
CA ALA A 9 11.88 -8.01 -37.83
C ALA A 9 13.06 -7.08 -37.48
N ARG A 10 12.79 -5.96 -36.81
CA ARG A 10 13.83 -5.10 -36.22
C ARG A 10 14.35 -5.72 -34.92
N LYS A 11 15.58 -6.24 -34.94
CA LYS A 11 16.38 -6.57 -33.75
C LYS A 11 16.64 -5.29 -32.94
N LYS A 12 16.04 -5.16 -31.76
CA LYS A 12 16.40 -4.11 -30.78
C LYS A 12 17.74 -4.48 -30.14
N LYS A 13 18.76 -3.62 -30.31
CA LYS A 13 19.98 -3.62 -29.48
C LYS A 13 19.58 -3.14 -28.08
N ILE A 14 19.75 -4.01 -27.09
CA ILE A 14 19.67 -3.66 -25.67
C ILE A 14 21.05 -3.12 -25.30
N TYR A 15 21.13 -1.83 -24.95
CA TYR A 15 22.32 -1.22 -24.37
C TYR A 15 22.28 -1.50 -22.86
N ASN A 16 23.27 -2.24 -22.37
CA ASN A 16 23.57 -2.35 -20.95
C ASN A 16 24.51 -1.20 -20.60
N ASP A 17 23.95 -0.07 -20.18
CA ASP A 17 24.74 0.97 -19.53
C ASP A 17 24.96 0.53 -18.07
N ALA A 18 26.21 0.16 -17.78
CA ALA A 18 26.67 -0.08 -16.44
C ALA A 18 26.62 1.24 -15.66
N VAL A 19 25.81 1.28 -14.61
CA VAL A 19 25.75 2.40 -13.67
C VAL A 19 26.95 2.27 -12.74
N ASP A 20 27.90 3.21 -12.84
CA ASP A 20 29.00 3.35 -11.88
C ASP A 20 28.43 3.68 -10.48
N GLU A 21 28.67 2.78 -9.52
CA GLU A 21 28.37 3.03 -8.11
C GLU A 21 29.31 4.11 -7.54
N PRO A 22 28.80 5.11 -6.81
CA PRO A 22 29.65 6.10 -6.14
C PRO A 22 30.50 5.43 -5.05
N GLN A 23 31.82 5.42 -5.22
CA GLN A 23 32.76 5.02 -4.17
C GLN A 23 32.73 6.02 -3.00
N LEU A 24 32.36 5.54 -1.82
CA LEU A 24 32.48 6.30 -0.57
C LEU A 24 33.97 6.41 -0.17
N PRO A 25 34.40 7.56 0.38
CA PRO A 25 35.79 7.74 0.82
C PRO A 25 36.12 6.85 2.03
N PRO A 26 37.38 6.38 2.14
CA PRO A 26 37.81 5.50 3.23
C PRO A 26 37.84 6.23 4.58
N SER A 27 37.14 5.67 5.57
CA SER A 27 37.19 6.13 6.95
C SER A 27 38.44 5.61 7.65
N ASN A 28 39.42 6.47 7.90
CA ASN A 28 40.56 6.13 8.76
C ASN A 28 40.14 6.19 10.25
N PRO A 29 40.46 5.17 11.06
CA PRO A 29 40.19 5.20 12.50
C PRO A 29 41.17 6.15 13.23
N PRO A 30 40.73 6.83 14.30
CA PRO A 30 41.56 7.78 15.04
C PRO A 30 42.61 7.09 15.92
N GLU A 31 43.85 7.62 15.90
CA GLU A 31 44.98 7.19 16.74
C GLU A 31 44.78 7.56 18.23
N PRO A 32 45.09 6.66 19.17
CA PRO A 32 45.11 6.97 20.60
C PRO A 32 46.45 7.58 21.02
N LYS A 33 46.40 8.78 21.60
CA LYS A 33 47.55 9.40 22.29
C LYS A 33 47.60 8.94 23.74
N SER A 34 48.68 8.28 24.15
CA SER A 34 48.98 7.99 25.55
C SER A 34 50.40 8.48 25.88
N ALA A 35 50.52 9.29 26.93
CA ALA A 35 51.78 9.57 27.59
C ALA A 35 51.49 9.97 29.05
N ILE A 36 51.75 9.07 30.00
CA ILE A 36 52.00 9.42 31.40
C ILE A 36 53.15 8.53 31.88
N HIS A 37 54.24 9.19 32.29
CA HIS A 37 55.47 8.59 32.81
C HIS A 37 55.46 8.77 34.34
N ILE A 38 55.56 7.68 35.12
CA ILE A 38 55.65 7.76 36.60
C ILE A 38 56.81 6.89 37.06
N SER A 39 57.72 7.53 37.79
CA SER A 39 58.97 6.99 38.33
C SER A 39 58.82 6.70 39.82
N GLY A 40 59.17 5.47 40.21
CA GLY A 40 59.87 5.14 41.47
C GLY A 40 59.10 5.22 42.78
N GLY A 41 58.96 4.08 43.46
CA GLY A 41 58.66 4.02 44.90
C GLY A 41 58.28 2.62 45.39
N ASP A 42 59.23 1.92 45.98
CA ASP A 42 59.09 0.58 46.57
C ASP A 42 58.26 0.65 47.86
N VAL A 43 57.13 -0.08 47.97
CA VAL A 43 56.32 -0.17 49.20
C VAL A 43 55.96 -1.63 49.47
N ARG A 44 56.60 -2.22 50.49
CA ARG A 44 56.19 -3.48 51.11
C ARG A 44 55.17 -3.20 52.21
N ALA A 45 53.97 -3.77 52.10
CA ALA A 45 53.07 -3.91 53.24
C ALA A 45 52.42 -5.30 53.24
N ALA A 46 52.79 -6.08 54.25
CA ALA A 46 52.15 -7.33 54.61
C ALA A 46 51.02 -7.05 55.60
N ARG A 47 49.77 -7.28 55.19
CA ARG A 47 48.59 -7.72 55.98
C ARG A 47 47.29 -7.10 55.43
N ASP A 48 46.35 -8.02 55.16
CA ASP A 48 44.92 -7.98 55.44
C ASP A 48 44.14 -6.69 55.14
N LEU A 49 43.42 -6.68 54.00
CA LEU A 49 42.41 -5.68 53.68
C LEU A 49 41.05 -6.36 53.45
N VAL A 50 40.14 -6.07 54.40
CA VAL A 50 38.71 -6.35 54.40
C VAL A 50 37.98 -5.50 53.33
N ALA A 51 36.89 -6.07 52.81
CA ALA A 51 35.99 -5.55 51.80
C ALA A 51 35.58 -4.07 51.96
N GLY A 52 35.90 -3.29 50.93
CA GLY A 52 35.41 -1.94 50.69
C GLY A 52 36.09 -1.42 49.43
N ASP A 53 35.31 -1.19 48.37
CA ASP A 53 35.68 -0.52 47.12
C ASP A 53 37.14 -0.73 46.64
N VAL A 54 37.35 -1.83 45.92
CA VAL A 54 38.65 -2.23 45.38
C VAL A 54 38.91 -1.45 44.09
N ASN A 55 39.35 -0.19 44.23
CA ASN A 55 40.04 0.53 43.17
C ASN A 55 41.52 0.11 43.20
N VAL A 56 41.82 -1.08 42.65
CA VAL A 56 43.19 -1.58 42.48
C VAL A 56 43.80 -0.93 41.24
N ALA A 57 44.57 0.11 41.49
CA ALA A 57 45.57 0.59 40.55
C ALA A 57 46.90 -0.14 40.82
N GLY A 58 47.30 -0.99 39.87
CA GLY A 58 48.70 -1.29 39.56
C GLY A 58 49.41 -2.37 40.37
N ASP A 59 49.39 -3.62 39.90
CA ASP A 59 50.61 -4.30 39.43
C ASP A 59 50.23 -5.50 38.54
N SER A 60 51.21 -6.05 37.86
CA SER A 60 51.17 -6.41 36.45
C SER A 60 50.93 -7.91 36.23
N ILE A 61 49.78 -8.27 35.66
CA ILE A 61 49.65 -9.53 34.90
C ILE A 61 49.93 -9.18 33.43
N SER A 62 51.21 -9.05 33.09
CA SER A 62 51.66 -8.88 31.71
C SER A 62 51.59 -10.22 30.98
N GLY A 63 50.71 -10.34 30.00
CA GLY A 63 50.77 -11.41 29.00
C GLY A 63 49.47 -12.18 28.76
N GLN A 64 48.44 -11.99 29.57
CA GLN A 64 47.14 -12.62 29.34
C GLN A 64 46.10 -11.54 29.12
N THR A 65 45.73 -11.31 27.86
CA THR A 65 44.48 -10.60 27.51
C THR A 65 43.33 -11.37 28.13
N VAL A 66 42.95 -11.04 29.36
CA VAL A 66 41.69 -11.48 29.94
C VAL A 66 40.61 -10.70 29.22
N SER A 67 40.26 -11.15 28.01
CA SER A 67 38.97 -10.82 27.44
C SER A 67 37.96 -11.44 28.39
N VAL A 68 37.46 -10.65 29.35
CA VAL A 68 36.25 -11.01 30.09
C VAL A 68 35.15 -10.97 29.04
N GLN A 69 35.02 -12.07 28.31
CA GLN A 69 33.90 -12.35 27.45
C GLN A 69 32.74 -12.48 28.43
N ARG A 70 32.13 -11.34 28.80
CA ARG A 70 30.87 -11.30 29.53
C ARG A 70 29.85 -11.88 28.55
N GLY A 71 29.83 -13.20 28.45
CA GLY A 71 28.81 -13.91 27.73
C GLY A 71 27.49 -13.51 28.36
N PHE A 72 26.57 -12.98 27.56
CA PHE A 72 25.22 -12.76 28.02
C PHE A 72 24.70 -14.09 28.57
N SER A 73 24.18 -14.07 29.80
CA SER A 73 23.61 -15.27 30.37
C SER A 73 22.47 -15.73 29.46
N ALA A 74 22.36 -17.04 29.18
CA ALA A 74 21.31 -17.58 28.31
C ALA A 74 19.90 -17.12 28.75
N LYS A 75 19.71 -16.90 30.06
CA LYS A 75 18.48 -16.37 30.66
C LYS A 75 18.21 -14.92 30.28
N GLU A 76 19.24 -14.08 30.18
CA GLU A 76 19.13 -12.68 29.76
C GLU A 76 18.77 -12.58 28.28
N VAL A 77 19.42 -13.38 27.44
CA VAL A 77 19.10 -13.46 26.00
C VAL A 77 17.67 -13.95 25.80
N GLN A 78 17.24 -15.00 26.50
CA GLN A 78 15.87 -15.51 26.42
C GLN A 78 14.84 -14.45 26.83
N ARG A 79 15.09 -13.72 27.93
CA ARG A 79 14.20 -12.65 28.39
C ARG A 79 14.13 -11.51 27.38
N LEU A 80 15.27 -11.12 26.80
CA LEU A 80 15.33 -10.10 25.76
C LEU A 80 14.52 -10.53 24.52
N VAL A 81 14.73 -11.77 24.04
CA VAL A 81 14.00 -12.32 22.89
C VAL A 81 12.49 -12.34 23.15
N LEU A 82 12.05 -12.75 24.35
CA LEU A 82 10.63 -12.73 24.70
C LEU A 82 10.04 -11.31 24.74
N ILE A 83 10.77 -10.34 25.31
CA ILE A 83 10.32 -8.95 25.38
C ILE A 83 10.24 -8.33 23.98
N VAL A 84 11.30 -8.47 23.18
CA VAL A 84 11.36 -7.92 21.82
C VAL A 84 10.32 -8.60 20.93
N GLY A 85 10.21 -9.93 21.00
CA GLY A 85 9.20 -10.69 20.26
C GLY A 85 7.78 -10.29 20.64
N GLY A 86 7.50 -10.13 21.94
CA GLY A 86 6.22 -9.65 22.44
C GLY A 86 5.88 -8.24 21.98
N LEU A 87 6.85 -7.33 21.96
CA LEU A 87 6.68 -5.95 21.50
C LEU A 87 6.39 -5.88 19.99
N VAL A 88 7.13 -6.64 19.19
CA VAL A 88 6.91 -6.73 17.73
C VAL A 88 5.54 -7.33 17.45
N PHE A 89 5.16 -8.39 18.16
CA PHE A 89 3.85 -9.01 18.03
C PHE A 89 2.72 -8.04 18.40
N ALA A 90 2.83 -7.32 19.52
CA ALA A 90 1.83 -6.33 19.93
C ALA A 90 1.68 -5.22 18.89
N THR A 91 2.79 -4.73 18.35
CA THR A 91 2.79 -3.67 17.32
C THR A 91 2.14 -4.17 16.03
N ALA A 92 2.49 -5.38 15.58
CA ALA A 92 1.87 -6.01 14.42
C ALA A 92 0.36 -6.21 14.64
N ALA A 93 -0.06 -6.71 15.81
CA ALA A 93 -1.46 -6.90 16.17
C ALA A 93 -2.25 -5.58 16.11
N CYS A 94 -1.68 -4.47 16.61
CA CYS A 94 -2.28 -3.15 16.49
C CYS A 94 -2.51 -2.73 15.03
N PHE A 95 -1.54 -2.97 14.13
CA PHE A 95 -1.71 -2.67 12.71
C PHE A 95 -2.81 -3.50 12.05
N PHE A 96 -2.92 -4.79 12.39
CA PHE A 96 -3.99 -5.65 11.87
C PHE A 96 -5.37 -5.24 12.38
N LEU A 97 -5.49 -4.89 13.66
CA LEU A 97 -6.74 -4.43 14.25
C LEU A 97 -7.19 -3.10 13.62
N PHE A 98 -6.27 -2.15 13.49
CA PHE A 98 -6.56 -0.87 12.83
C PHE A 98 -6.90 -1.04 11.34
N GLY A 99 -6.18 -1.91 10.65
CA GLY A 99 -6.46 -2.28 9.26
C GLY A 99 -7.85 -2.87 9.09
N ALA A 100 -8.24 -3.82 9.94
CA ALA A 100 -9.56 -4.45 9.90
C ALA A 100 -10.70 -3.46 10.18
N VAL A 101 -10.55 -2.58 11.16
CA VAL A 101 -11.56 -1.56 11.50
C VAL A 101 -11.69 -0.54 10.37
N SER A 102 -10.57 -0.05 9.83
CA SER A 102 -10.59 0.95 8.75
C SER A 102 -11.12 0.41 7.42
N ALA A 103 -10.90 -0.88 7.13
CA ALA A 103 -11.41 -1.54 5.92
C ALA A 103 -12.88 -1.95 6.03
N LEU A 104 -13.44 -2.02 7.24
CA LEU A 104 -14.77 -2.60 7.50
C LEU A 104 -15.87 -1.97 6.65
N THR A 105 -15.89 -0.65 6.55
CA THR A 105 -16.91 0.09 5.79
C THR A 105 -16.86 -0.26 4.30
N VAL A 106 -15.67 -0.20 3.70
CA VAL A 106 -15.44 -0.51 2.28
C VAL A 106 -15.72 -1.98 1.97
N VAL A 107 -15.26 -2.88 2.84
CA VAL A 107 -15.44 -4.33 2.68
C VAL A 107 -16.91 -4.74 2.81
N ASN A 108 -17.65 -4.15 3.75
CA ASN A 108 -19.10 -4.38 3.87
C ASN A 108 -19.85 -3.86 2.65
N VAL A 109 -19.50 -2.66 2.18
CA VAL A 109 -20.08 -2.08 0.96
C VAL A 109 -19.86 -3.00 -0.25
N LEU A 110 -18.65 -3.55 -0.42
CA LEU A 110 -18.28 -4.48 -1.49
C LEU A 110 -19.03 -5.82 -1.46
N GLN A 111 -19.55 -6.22 -0.31
CA GLN A 111 -20.30 -7.47 -0.14
C GLN A 111 -21.79 -7.35 -0.39
N ARG A 112 -22.30 -6.11 -0.45
CA ARG A 112 -23.72 -5.90 -0.73
C ARG A 112 -24.08 -6.55 -2.07
N PRO A 113 -25.21 -7.28 -2.12
CA PRO A 113 -25.68 -7.88 -3.36
C PRO A 113 -26.00 -6.79 -4.38
N LEU A 114 -25.68 -7.04 -5.65
CA LEU A 114 -26.16 -6.21 -6.76
C LEU A 114 -27.61 -6.56 -7.03
N ILE A 115 -28.39 -5.56 -7.44
CA ILE A 115 -29.81 -5.75 -7.76
C ILE A 115 -29.94 -6.55 -9.06
N GLY A 116 -29.21 -6.15 -10.12
CA GLY A 116 -29.18 -6.86 -11.39
C GLY A 116 -28.07 -7.92 -11.52
N GLY A 117 -27.13 -7.98 -10.57
CA GLY A 117 -25.93 -8.80 -10.70
C GLY A 117 -24.85 -8.14 -11.55
N SER A 118 -23.85 -8.91 -11.98
CA SER A 118 -22.84 -8.43 -12.93
C SER A 118 -23.09 -9.04 -14.30
N ASP A 119 -23.52 -8.25 -15.28
CA ASP A 119 -23.78 -8.69 -16.65
C ASP A 119 -22.82 -7.99 -17.64
N PRO A 120 -22.20 -8.72 -18.59
CA PRO A 120 -21.42 -8.12 -19.67
C PRO A 120 -22.15 -7.01 -20.46
N ARG A 121 -23.48 -7.08 -20.59
CA ARG A 121 -24.31 -6.07 -21.28
C ARG A 121 -24.27 -4.71 -20.56
N ASP A 122 -24.27 -4.72 -19.23
CA ASP A 122 -24.17 -3.50 -18.42
C ASP A 122 -22.76 -2.91 -18.50
N ALA A 123 -21.74 -3.77 -18.60
CA ALA A 123 -20.37 -3.32 -18.85
C ALA A 123 -20.26 -2.59 -20.20
N GLU A 124 -20.89 -3.10 -21.25
CA GLU A 124 -20.94 -2.44 -22.55
C GLU A 124 -21.75 -1.14 -22.53
N ALA A 125 -22.86 -1.09 -21.78
CA ALA A 125 -23.64 0.13 -21.59
C ALA A 125 -22.80 1.25 -20.94
N MET A 126 -22.07 0.92 -19.87
CA MET A 126 -21.11 1.81 -19.24
C MET A 126 -20.01 2.24 -20.22
N ALA A 127 -19.43 1.29 -20.96
CA ALA A 127 -18.38 1.57 -21.92
C ALA A 127 -18.84 2.53 -23.03
N ARG A 128 -20.06 2.37 -23.54
CA ARG A 128 -20.67 3.30 -24.50
C ARG A 128 -20.77 4.70 -23.91
N LYS A 129 -21.27 4.84 -22.68
CA LYS A 129 -21.35 6.14 -21.99
C LYS A 129 -19.97 6.79 -21.83
N ILE A 130 -18.96 6.03 -21.40
CA ILE A 130 -17.57 6.52 -21.29
C ILE A 130 -17.02 6.92 -22.65
N ASN A 131 -17.26 6.15 -23.70
CA ASN A 131 -16.80 6.47 -25.05
C ASN A 131 -17.49 7.72 -25.61
N THR A 132 -18.78 7.91 -25.34
CA THR A 132 -19.49 9.16 -25.65
C THR A 132 -18.83 10.33 -24.97
N LEU A 133 -18.50 10.23 -23.67
CA LEU A 133 -17.80 11.28 -22.93
C LEU A 133 -16.43 11.59 -23.52
N LYS A 134 -15.67 10.57 -23.95
CA LYS A 134 -14.36 10.75 -24.60
C LYS A 134 -14.43 11.42 -25.97
N GLY A 135 -15.57 11.31 -26.65
CA GLY A 135 -15.79 11.88 -27.98
C GLY A 135 -16.37 13.30 -27.98
N LEU A 136 -16.64 13.89 -26.82
CA LEU A 136 -17.17 15.24 -26.72
C LEU A 136 -16.09 16.27 -27.09
N PRO A 137 -16.41 17.31 -27.89
CA PRO A 137 -15.54 18.46 -28.10
C PRO A 137 -15.22 19.16 -26.77
N PRO A 138 -14.01 19.71 -26.62
CA PRO A 138 -13.64 20.56 -25.49
C PRO A 138 -14.68 21.65 -25.19
N GLY A 139 -15.03 21.81 -23.92
CA GLY A 139 -16.03 22.77 -23.45
C GLY A 139 -17.49 22.32 -23.58
N GLN A 140 -17.80 21.18 -24.20
CA GLN A 140 -19.17 20.67 -24.24
C GLN A 140 -19.61 20.15 -22.87
N GLN A 141 -20.78 20.59 -22.41
CA GLN A 141 -21.41 20.07 -21.19
C GLN A 141 -21.95 18.67 -21.40
N PHE A 142 -21.87 17.85 -20.35
CA PHE A 142 -22.50 16.55 -20.31
C PHE A 142 -23.24 16.30 -19.01
N ARG A 143 -24.23 15.42 -19.10
CA ARG A 143 -24.95 14.85 -17.97
C ARG A 143 -25.07 13.35 -18.20
N VAL A 144 -24.41 12.55 -17.38
CA VAL A 144 -24.44 11.10 -17.51
C VAL A 144 -24.78 10.47 -16.17
N ALA A 145 -25.80 9.61 -16.19
CA ALA A 145 -26.16 8.79 -15.05
C ALA A 145 -25.64 7.36 -15.27
N PHE A 146 -25.16 6.74 -14.21
CA PHE A 146 -24.70 5.36 -14.18
C PHE A 146 -25.35 4.63 -13.02
N THR A 147 -25.74 3.38 -13.26
CA THR A 147 -26.22 2.50 -12.19
C THR A 147 -25.02 1.82 -11.51
N GLU A 148 -25.20 1.37 -10.26
CA GLU A 148 -24.17 0.57 -9.58
C GLU A 148 -23.83 -0.72 -10.36
N ASP A 149 -24.82 -1.34 -10.99
CA ASP A 149 -24.65 -2.55 -11.81
C ASP A 149 -23.78 -2.28 -13.05
N GLU A 150 -23.97 -1.15 -13.72
CA GLU A 150 -23.15 -0.71 -14.87
C GLU A 150 -21.69 -0.48 -14.46
N ILE A 151 -21.46 0.26 -13.37
CA ILE A 151 -20.10 0.56 -12.90
C ILE A 151 -19.40 -0.73 -12.45
N SER A 152 -20.09 -1.58 -11.68
CA SER A 152 -19.52 -2.83 -11.18
C SER A 152 -19.21 -3.79 -12.32
N SER A 153 -20.12 -3.94 -13.28
CA SER A 153 -19.92 -4.79 -14.46
C SER A 153 -18.79 -4.27 -15.35
N TYR A 154 -18.69 -2.96 -15.55
CA TYR A 154 -17.57 -2.36 -16.28
C TYR A 154 -16.22 -2.64 -15.62
N VAL A 155 -16.13 -2.48 -14.31
CA VAL A 155 -14.92 -2.82 -13.54
C VAL A 155 -14.62 -4.30 -13.64
N ARG A 156 -15.63 -5.18 -13.55
CA ARG A 156 -15.43 -6.63 -13.62
C ARG A 156 -14.93 -7.11 -14.97
N PHE A 157 -15.57 -6.68 -16.05
CA PHE A 157 -15.40 -7.28 -17.38
C PHE A 157 -14.47 -6.49 -18.31
N LEU A 158 -14.32 -5.18 -18.13
CA LEU A 158 -13.58 -4.33 -19.06
C LEU A 158 -12.39 -3.61 -18.42
N ALA A 159 -12.60 -2.87 -17.34
CA ALA A 159 -11.55 -2.05 -16.71
C ALA A 159 -10.59 -2.90 -15.86
N GLY A 160 -11.11 -3.75 -14.99
CA GLY A 160 -10.33 -4.57 -14.06
C GLY A 160 -9.28 -5.45 -14.76
N PRO A 161 -9.65 -6.27 -15.76
CA PRO A 161 -8.69 -7.13 -16.44
C PRO A 161 -7.53 -6.36 -17.08
N ARG A 162 -7.75 -5.12 -17.55
CA ARG A 162 -6.71 -4.27 -18.15
C ARG A 162 -5.67 -3.79 -17.14
N ILE A 163 -6.08 -3.63 -15.89
CA ILE A 163 -5.20 -3.19 -14.79
C ILE A 163 -4.77 -4.36 -13.89
N GLY A 164 -4.96 -5.59 -14.36
CA GLY A 164 -4.55 -6.80 -13.64
C GLY A 164 -5.43 -7.11 -12.43
N ILE A 165 -6.69 -6.68 -12.42
CA ILE A 165 -7.67 -6.98 -11.38
C ILE A 165 -8.69 -7.99 -11.92
N SER A 166 -8.76 -9.15 -11.29
CA SER A 166 -9.79 -10.16 -11.54
C SER A 166 -10.93 -10.02 -10.54
N GLU A 167 -12.12 -10.49 -10.91
CA GLU A 167 -13.34 -10.37 -10.10
C GLU A 167 -13.59 -8.94 -9.59
N GLY A 168 -13.28 -7.95 -10.45
CA GLY A 168 -13.42 -6.54 -10.12
C GLY A 168 -14.84 -6.21 -9.68
N LYS A 169 -14.97 -5.40 -8.64
CA LYS A 169 -16.24 -4.91 -8.10
C LYS A 169 -16.13 -3.42 -7.84
N ALA A 170 -17.18 -2.69 -8.17
CA ALA A 170 -17.38 -1.33 -7.72
C ALA A 170 -18.75 -1.19 -7.07
N ARG A 171 -18.84 -0.35 -6.04
CA ARG A 171 -20.05 -0.08 -5.27
C ARG A 171 -20.10 1.39 -4.87
N LEU A 172 -21.28 1.98 -4.86
CA LEU A 172 -21.48 3.34 -4.39
C LEU A 172 -21.56 3.35 -2.87
N MET A 173 -20.72 4.14 -2.19
CA MET A 173 -20.78 4.27 -0.73
C MET A 173 -21.91 5.22 -0.33
N GLU A 174 -22.27 5.28 0.95
CA GLU A 174 -23.35 6.18 1.43
C GLU A 174 -23.00 7.65 1.24
N GLU A 175 -21.73 8.00 1.38
CA GLU A 175 -21.23 9.36 1.14
C GLU A 175 -21.18 9.65 -0.37
N THR A 176 -21.80 10.77 -0.78
CA THR A 176 -21.89 11.18 -2.19
C THR A 176 -20.51 11.29 -2.81
N GLY A 177 -20.33 10.62 -3.94
CA GLY A 177 -19.07 10.65 -4.70
C GLY A 177 -17.98 9.73 -4.14
N LEU A 178 -18.28 8.90 -3.13
CA LEU A 178 -17.38 7.81 -2.73
C LEU A 178 -17.79 6.49 -3.39
N LEU A 179 -16.78 5.79 -3.89
CA LEU A 179 -16.87 4.48 -4.54
C LEU A 179 -15.96 3.51 -3.79
N ALA A 180 -16.50 2.36 -3.42
CA ALA A 180 -15.68 1.23 -3.00
C ALA A 180 -15.31 0.41 -4.23
N LEU A 181 -14.01 0.18 -4.44
CA LEU A 181 -13.46 -0.66 -5.48
C LEU A 181 -12.82 -1.90 -4.84
N GLY A 182 -12.95 -3.06 -5.45
CA GLY A 182 -12.29 -4.28 -4.97
C GLY A 182 -12.13 -5.34 -6.04
N GLY A 183 -11.46 -6.43 -5.68
CA GLY A 183 -11.19 -7.57 -6.57
C GLY A 183 -9.91 -8.28 -6.15
N ASN A 184 -9.36 -9.11 -7.04
CA ASN A 184 -8.11 -9.83 -6.81
C ASN A 184 -7.01 -9.26 -7.71
N ALA A 185 -5.96 -8.71 -7.11
CA ALA A 185 -4.90 -7.99 -7.83
C ALA A 185 -3.73 -8.92 -8.20
N SER A 186 -3.53 -9.14 -9.49
CA SER A 186 -2.49 -10.03 -10.03
C SER A 186 -1.07 -9.63 -9.63
N GLN A 187 -0.78 -8.34 -9.52
CA GLN A 187 0.53 -7.81 -9.08
C GLN A 187 0.90 -8.16 -7.63
N PHE A 188 -0.08 -8.59 -6.81
CA PHE A 188 0.16 -9.10 -5.47
C PHE A 188 -0.14 -10.60 -5.40
N GLY A 189 0.13 -11.35 -6.47
CA GLY A 189 -0.12 -12.79 -6.52
C GLY A 189 -1.59 -13.17 -6.46
N GLY A 190 -2.49 -12.28 -6.89
CA GLY A 190 -3.94 -12.52 -6.87
C GLY A 190 -4.59 -12.29 -5.51
N LEU A 191 -3.93 -11.60 -4.58
CA LEU A 191 -4.52 -11.29 -3.28
C LEU A 191 -5.74 -10.35 -3.41
N PRO A 192 -6.79 -10.54 -2.59
CA PRO A 192 -7.93 -9.64 -2.56
C PRO A 192 -7.51 -8.25 -2.08
N PHE A 193 -8.03 -7.21 -2.74
CA PHE A 193 -7.84 -5.83 -2.31
C PHE A 193 -9.19 -5.10 -2.23
N ALA A 194 -9.20 -4.03 -1.44
CA ALA A 194 -10.27 -3.07 -1.37
C ALA A 194 -9.67 -1.66 -1.46
N ALA A 195 -10.39 -0.72 -2.04
CA ALA A 195 -9.97 0.66 -2.13
C ALA A 195 -11.17 1.60 -2.04
N GLU A 196 -10.96 2.74 -1.41
CA GLU A 196 -11.90 3.86 -1.39
C GLU A 196 -11.47 4.86 -2.46
N VAL A 197 -12.34 5.08 -3.44
CA VAL A 197 -12.12 5.99 -4.56
C VAL A 197 -13.10 7.15 -4.44
N GLN A 198 -12.59 8.37 -4.45
CA GLN A 198 -13.39 9.58 -4.46
C GLN A 198 -13.52 10.11 -5.88
N VAL A 199 -14.75 10.35 -6.29
CA VAL A 199 -15.09 11.16 -7.46
C VAL A 199 -15.00 12.62 -7.04
N THR A 200 -14.15 13.40 -7.71
CA THR A 200 -13.92 14.81 -7.35
C THR A 200 -14.24 15.72 -8.53
N THR A 201 -14.44 17.01 -8.22
CA THR A 201 -14.59 18.09 -9.22
C THR A 201 -13.25 18.72 -9.62
N THR A 202 -12.14 18.15 -9.15
CA THR A 202 -10.79 18.63 -9.43
C THR A 202 -10.33 18.21 -10.84
N GLU A 203 -9.09 18.55 -11.20
CA GLU A 203 -8.52 18.12 -12.47
C GLU A 203 -8.37 16.60 -12.60
N GLN A 204 -8.31 15.88 -11.47
CA GLN A 204 -8.27 14.43 -11.41
C GLN A 204 -9.66 13.92 -10.99
N PRO A 205 -10.52 13.50 -11.94
CA PRO A 205 -11.92 13.18 -11.67
C PRO A 205 -12.10 12.02 -10.70
N LEU A 206 -11.12 11.12 -10.60
CA LEU A 206 -11.05 10.05 -9.63
C LEU A 206 -9.75 10.10 -8.84
N GLN A 207 -9.85 9.95 -7.53
CA GLN A 207 -8.70 9.86 -6.62
C GLN A 207 -8.87 8.68 -5.68
N VAL A 208 -7.87 7.81 -5.59
CA VAL A 208 -7.88 6.74 -4.60
C VAL A 208 -7.46 7.35 -3.26
N ARG A 209 -8.34 7.33 -2.26
CA ARG A 209 -8.09 7.88 -0.91
C ARG A 209 -7.36 6.89 -0.03
N ARG A 210 -7.79 5.64 -0.07
CA ARG A 210 -7.30 4.56 0.78
C ARG A 210 -7.32 3.25 0.00
N ALA A 211 -6.36 2.37 0.30
CA ALA A 211 -6.31 1.04 -0.27
C ALA A 211 -5.84 0.05 0.79
N TRP A 212 -6.42 -1.13 0.76
CA TRP A 212 -6.14 -2.23 1.66
C TRP A 212 -5.93 -3.51 0.87
N LEU A 213 -5.04 -4.36 1.35
CA LEU A 213 -4.78 -5.69 0.80
C LEU A 213 -5.05 -6.75 1.86
N LYS A 214 -5.78 -7.79 1.49
CA LYS A 214 -6.06 -8.93 2.36
C LYS A 214 -4.89 -9.90 2.29
N VAL A 215 -4.06 -9.93 3.33
CA VAL A 215 -2.87 -10.81 3.39
C VAL A 215 -3.12 -12.08 4.19
N LEU A 216 -4.12 -12.09 5.07
CA LEU A 216 -4.50 -13.28 5.82
C LEU A 216 -5.68 -13.99 5.15
N PRO A 217 -5.61 -15.31 4.94
CA PRO A 217 -6.75 -16.07 4.50
C PRO A 217 -7.80 -16.02 5.62
N SER A 218 -8.96 -15.44 5.32
CA SER A 218 -10.11 -15.43 6.20
C SER A 218 -11.37 -15.62 5.35
N PRO A 219 -12.48 -16.08 5.95
CA PRO A 219 -13.71 -16.35 5.21
C PRO A 219 -14.08 -15.23 4.25
N ALA A 220 -14.70 -15.59 3.12
CA ALA A 220 -15.29 -14.62 2.22
C ALA A 220 -16.25 -13.75 3.03
N GLY A 221 -16.11 -12.44 2.91
CA GLY A 221 -16.90 -11.51 3.70
C GLY A 221 -16.17 -10.88 4.90
N SER A 222 -15.08 -11.48 5.38
CA SER A 222 -14.39 -10.95 6.55
C SER A 222 -13.46 -9.78 6.20
N SER A 223 -13.55 -8.70 6.99
CA SER A 223 -12.59 -7.57 7.01
C SER A 223 -11.29 -7.90 7.76
N PHE A 224 -11.23 -9.06 8.44
CA PHE A 224 -10.01 -9.49 9.10
C PHE A 224 -8.94 -9.87 8.07
N GLY A 225 -7.71 -9.41 8.32
CA GLY A 225 -6.56 -9.66 7.45
C GLY A 225 -6.28 -8.57 6.42
N TYR A 226 -7.06 -7.50 6.38
CA TYR A 226 -6.77 -6.33 5.55
C TYR A 226 -5.75 -5.42 6.22
N ILE A 227 -4.69 -5.08 5.48
CA ILE A 227 -3.66 -4.12 5.90
C ILE A 227 -3.72 -2.91 4.95
N PRO A 228 -3.65 -1.66 5.45
CA PRO A 228 -3.55 -0.49 4.59
C PRO A 228 -2.22 -0.48 3.84
N ILE A 229 -2.24 -0.18 2.54
CA ILE A 229 -1.03 -0.17 1.69
C ILE A 229 -0.91 1.16 0.94
N THR A 230 0.08 1.96 1.31
CA THR A 230 0.38 3.24 0.64
C THR A 230 0.98 3.07 -0.77
N PRO A 231 1.92 2.13 -1.03
CA PRO A 231 2.42 1.91 -2.40
C PRO A 231 1.32 1.50 -3.40
N LEU A 232 0.36 0.70 -2.93
CA LEU A 232 -0.81 0.31 -3.70
C LEU A 232 -1.64 1.52 -4.11
N LEU A 233 -1.75 2.51 -3.22
CA LEU A 233 -2.48 3.75 -3.48
C LEU A 233 -1.94 4.47 -4.70
N GLN A 234 -0.63 4.66 -4.79
CA GLN A 234 0.00 5.40 -5.90
C GLN A 234 -0.21 4.68 -7.23
N TYR A 235 -0.01 3.37 -7.25
CA TYR A 235 -0.22 2.56 -8.45
C TYR A 235 -1.68 2.55 -8.88
N LEU A 236 -2.62 2.24 -7.97
CA LEU A 236 -4.04 2.23 -8.29
C LEU A 236 -4.52 3.61 -8.70
N ASN A 237 -4.04 4.68 -8.07
CA ASN A 237 -4.41 6.03 -8.44
C ASN A 237 -4.02 6.31 -9.90
N ALA A 238 -2.78 6.03 -10.29
CA ALA A 238 -2.35 6.21 -11.68
C ALA A 238 -3.19 5.40 -12.68
N GLN A 239 -3.50 4.13 -12.36
CA GLN A 239 -4.30 3.26 -13.22
C GLN A 239 -5.78 3.66 -13.30
N VAL A 240 -6.40 3.99 -12.17
CA VAL A 240 -7.80 4.41 -12.07
C VAL A 240 -8.00 5.75 -12.79
N THR A 241 -7.09 6.70 -12.59
CA THR A 241 -7.10 7.98 -13.30
C THR A 241 -6.91 7.77 -14.82
N ALA A 242 -6.07 6.84 -15.25
CA ALA A 242 -5.87 6.55 -16.68
C ALA A 242 -7.07 5.84 -17.34
N LEU A 243 -7.84 5.06 -16.58
CA LEU A 243 -9.02 4.35 -17.09
C LEU A 243 -10.19 5.31 -17.39
N MET A 244 -10.36 6.33 -16.57
CA MET A 244 -11.37 7.37 -16.77
C MET A 244 -10.85 8.43 -17.73
N ALA A 245 -11.76 9.00 -18.52
CA ALA A 245 -11.41 9.89 -19.62
C ALA A 245 -10.52 11.05 -19.10
N PRO A 246 -9.25 11.17 -19.54
CA PRO A 246 -8.39 12.29 -19.13
C PRO A 246 -8.97 13.65 -19.53
N ASN A 247 -9.98 13.64 -20.41
CA ASN A 247 -10.61 14.80 -21.01
C ASN A 247 -11.97 15.15 -20.37
N VAL A 248 -12.25 14.75 -19.11
CA VAL A 248 -13.49 15.18 -18.43
C VAL A 248 -13.20 15.88 -17.11
N GLN A 249 -13.98 16.92 -16.81
CA GLN A 249 -14.03 17.57 -15.51
C GLN A 249 -15.47 17.54 -14.99
N PHE A 250 -15.65 17.06 -13.76
CA PHE A 250 -16.95 17.12 -13.10
C PHE A 250 -17.13 18.46 -12.42
N THR A 251 -18.33 19.01 -12.52
CA THR A 251 -18.74 20.24 -11.80
C THR A 251 -19.75 19.94 -10.71
N GLN A 252 -20.58 18.91 -10.90
CA GLN A 252 -21.53 18.45 -9.89
C GLN A 252 -21.59 16.93 -9.88
N ILE A 253 -21.74 16.38 -8.68
CA ILE A 253 -21.84 14.95 -8.41
C ILE A 253 -23.09 14.75 -7.57
N PHE A 254 -24.04 13.98 -8.06
CA PHE A 254 -25.26 13.64 -7.33
C PHE A 254 -25.38 12.12 -7.22
N GLN A 255 -25.90 11.65 -6.09
CA GLN A 255 -26.17 10.24 -5.87
C GLN A 255 -27.61 10.08 -5.41
N SER A 256 -28.36 9.18 -6.05
CA SER A 256 -29.72 8.85 -5.67
C SER A 256 -29.82 7.38 -5.25
N GLY A 257 -30.53 7.09 -4.16
CA GLY A 257 -30.78 5.72 -3.67
C GLY A 257 -30.17 5.38 -2.30
N GLY A 258 -29.40 6.29 -1.69
CA GLY A 258 -28.70 6.05 -0.41
C GLY A 258 -29.43 6.49 0.87
N GLY A 259 -30.71 6.85 0.83
CA GLY A 259 -31.46 7.32 2.01
C GLY A 259 -32.40 6.27 2.59
N GLU A 260 -32.79 6.42 3.87
CA GLU A 260 -33.79 5.63 4.63
C GLU A 260 -35.23 5.73 4.06
N GLY A 261 -35.38 5.59 2.74
CA GLY A 261 -36.66 5.50 2.05
C GLY A 261 -37.09 4.05 1.84
N PRO A 262 -38.35 3.83 1.40
CA PRO A 262 -38.83 2.50 1.01
C PRO A 262 -37.86 1.84 0.02
N PRO A 263 -37.78 0.49 0.01
CA PRO A 263 -36.74 -0.27 -0.68
C PRO A 263 -36.58 0.25 -2.11
N PRO A 264 -35.37 0.69 -2.50
CA PRO A 264 -35.16 1.25 -3.82
C PRO A 264 -35.30 0.13 -4.86
N GLU A 265 -36.48 0.02 -5.48
CA GLU A 265 -36.64 -0.69 -6.75
C GLU A 265 -35.78 -0.05 -7.86
N ILE A 266 -35.31 1.17 -7.63
CA ILE A 266 -34.39 1.91 -8.49
C ILE A 266 -33.01 1.88 -7.81
N GLY A 267 -32.11 1.00 -8.26
CA GLY A 267 -30.78 0.85 -7.69
C GLY A 267 -30.00 2.16 -7.53
N ASN A 268 -28.94 2.12 -6.71
CA ASN A 268 -28.08 3.28 -6.48
C ASN A 268 -27.56 3.82 -7.81
N ASN A 269 -27.89 5.09 -8.09
CA ASN A 269 -27.45 5.77 -9.30
C ASN A 269 -26.51 6.92 -8.95
N LEU A 270 -25.46 7.06 -9.76
CA LEU A 270 -24.53 8.18 -9.72
C LEU A 270 -24.76 9.05 -10.95
N LEU A 271 -25.07 10.31 -10.73
CA LEU A 271 -25.25 11.31 -11.77
C LEU A 271 -24.05 12.27 -11.76
N LEU A 272 -23.34 12.31 -12.87
CA LEU A 272 -22.20 13.19 -13.08
C LEU A 272 -22.57 14.29 -14.08
N VAL A 273 -22.31 15.54 -13.69
CA VAL A 273 -22.46 16.72 -14.54
C VAL A 273 -21.09 17.36 -14.69
N GLY A 274 -20.73 17.76 -15.90
CA GLY A 274 -19.40 18.26 -16.16
C GLY A 274 -19.20 18.84 -17.55
N PHE A 275 -17.94 19.09 -17.88
CA PHE A 275 -17.47 19.58 -19.17
C PHE A 275 -16.37 18.66 -19.71
N ALA A 276 -16.35 18.47 -21.02
CA ALA A 276 -15.19 17.90 -21.70
C ALA A 276 -14.03 18.93 -21.70
N LYS A 277 -12.81 18.45 -21.49
CA LYS A 277 -11.57 19.24 -21.57
C LYS A 277 -10.95 19.13 -22.96
#